data_AF-A0A0M7D9A9-F1
#
_entry.id   AF-A0A0M7D9A9-F1
#
_cell.length_a   1.000
_cell.length_b   1.000
_cell.length_c   1.000
_cell.angle_alpha   90.00
_cell.angle_beta   90.00
_cell.angle_gamma   90.00
#
_symmetry.space_group_name_H-M   'P 1'
#
loop_
_entity.id
_entity.type
_entity.pdbx_description
1 polymer ?
#
loop_
_entity_poly.entity_id
_entity_poly.type
_entity_poly.pdbx_seq_one_letter_code
_entity_poly.pdbx_strand_id
1 'polypeptide(L)'
;MRRAGIRYRRAYQSRHTYACWSLAAGANPNFIAKQMGHTDAQMVYRVYGSWMAENNQDQVLILNQKLSEFAPSMPHAVGSDGY
;
A
#
# COMPACT_ATOMS: atom_id res chain seq x y z
N MET A 1 6.48 -0.94 26.23
CA MET A 1 5.60 -2.08 26.56
C MET A 1 5.14 -2.07 28.00
N ARG A 2 6.01 -2.28 29.00
CA ARG A 2 5.61 -2.36 30.43
C ARG A 2 4.89 -1.11 30.97
N ARG A 3 5.35 0.10 30.64
CA ARG A 3 4.70 1.37 31.05
C ARG A 3 3.33 1.58 30.40
N ALA A 4 3.08 0.95 29.26
CA ALA A 4 1.80 1.03 28.53
C ALA A 4 0.88 -0.18 28.84
N GLY A 5 1.25 -1.06 29.78
CA GLY A 5 0.49 -2.28 30.09
C GLY A 5 0.49 -3.35 29.00
N ILE A 6 1.29 -3.21 27.94
CA ILE A 6 1.27 -4.10 26.78
C ILE A 6 2.15 -5.34 27.04
N ARG A 7 1.61 -6.54 26.77
CA ARG A 7 2.34 -7.81 26.82
C ARG A 7 3.60 -7.75 25.95
N TYR A 8 4.70 -8.31 26.42
CA TYR A 8 5.92 -8.43 25.63
C TYR A 8 5.65 -9.15 24.29
N ARG A 9 6.16 -8.57 23.21
CA ARG A 9 6.15 -9.11 21.85
C ARG A 9 7.59 -9.06 21.36
N ARG A 10 8.02 -10.06 20.60
CA ARG A 10 9.33 -10.04 19.94
C ARG A 10 9.37 -8.88 18.94
N ALA A 11 10.51 -8.20 18.83
CA ALA A 11 10.68 -7.05 17.93
C ALA A 11 10.35 -7.36 16.46
N TYR A 12 10.50 -8.62 16.05
CA TYR A 12 10.14 -9.10 14.72
C TYR A 12 8.64 -8.95 14.40
N GLN A 13 7.76 -9.04 15.40
CA GLN A 13 6.31 -8.85 15.17
C GLN A 13 5.98 -7.40 14.78
N SER A 14 6.70 -6.44 15.35
CA SER A 14 6.56 -5.03 15.00
C SER A 14 6.94 -4.75 13.54
N ARG A 15 7.92 -5.51 13.01
CA ARG A 15 8.30 -5.43 11.58
C ARG A 15 7.17 -5.85 10.65
N HIS A 16 6.39 -6.85 11.03
CA HIS A 16 5.23 -7.26 10.24
C HIS A 16 4.15 -6.18 10.23
N THR A 17 3.82 -5.63 11.40
CA THR A 17 2.85 -4.52 11.49
C THR A 17 3.29 -3.32 10.65
N TYR A 18 4.58 -2.96 10.72
CA TYR A 18 5.14 -1.89 9.89
C TYR A 18 4.96 -2.17 8.40
N ALA A 19 5.34 -3.36 7.92
CA ALA A 19 5.20 -3.72 6.51
C ALA A 19 3.75 -3.66 6.03
N CYS A 20 2.79 -4.24 6.78
CA CYS A 20 1.37 -4.20 6.43
C CYS A 20 0.85 -2.76 6.34
N TRP A 21 1.13 -1.92 7.35
CA TRP A 21 0.65 -0.53 7.36
C TRP A 21 1.27 0.32 6.26
N SER A 22 2.57 0.14 5.98
CA SER A 22 3.22 0.85 4.88
C SER A 22 2.66 0.44 3.52
N LEU A 23 2.40 -0.86 3.31
CA LEU A 23 1.77 -1.34 2.07
C LEU A 23 0.32 -0.84 1.94
N ALA A 24 -0.44 -0.77 3.04
CA ALA A 24 -1.78 -0.20 3.05
C ALA A 24 -1.80 1.26 2.62
N ALA A 25 -0.81 2.03 3.07
CA ALA A 25 -0.63 3.42 2.69
C ALA A 25 -0.11 3.60 1.24
N GLY A 26 0.13 2.51 0.50
CA GLY A 26 0.63 2.55 -0.88
C GLY A 26 2.13 2.77 -1.01
N ALA A 27 2.92 2.51 0.05
CA ALA A 27 4.36 2.67 -0.02
C ALA A 27 5.02 1.61 -0.91
N ASN A 28 6.08 2.01 -1.61
CA ASN A 28 6.82 1.12 -2.51
C ASN A 28 7.47 -0.05 -1.74
N PRO A 29 7.24 -1.32 -2.15
CA PRO A 29 7.85 -2.48 -1.50
C PRO A 29 9.38 -2.44 -1.38
N ASN A 30 10.09 -1.84 -2.33
CA ASN A 30 11.54 -1.66 -2.27
C ASN A 30 11.95 -0.70 -1.15
N PHE A 31 11.17 0.37 -0.94
CA PHE A 31 11.40 1.31 0.15
C PHE A 31 11.17 0.63 1.51
N ILE A 32 10.09 -0.14 1.64
CA ILE A 32 9.78 -0.90 2.85
C ILE A 32 10.88 -1.92 3.15
N ALA A 33 11.33 -2.67 2.14
CA ALA A 33 12.40 -3.64 2.25
C ALA A 33 13.71 -3.00 2.74
N LYS A 34 14.11 -1.87 2.16
CA LYS A 34 15.29 -1.11 2.58
C LYS A 34 15.18 -0.64 4.03
N GLN A 35 14.02 -0.15 4.47
CA GLN A 35 13.79 0.27 5.85
C GLN A 35 13.84 -0.91 6.84
N MET A 36 13.46 -2.11 6.38
CA MET A 36 13.59 -3.36 7.13
C MET A 36 15.01 -3.95 7.05
N GLY A 37 15.95 -3.32 6.34
CA GLY A 37 17.31 -3.82 6.18
C GLY A 37 17.39 -5.09 5.32
N HIS A 38 16.42 -5.31 4.44
CA HIS A 38 16.53 -6.33 3.40
C HIS A 38 17.32 -5.78 2.22
N THR A 39 18.09 -6.63 1.55
CA THR A 39 18.85 -6.31 0.34
C THR A 39 17.96 -6.12 -0.87
N ASP A 40 16.82 -6.82 -0.90
CA ASP A 40 15.83 -6.76 -1.98
C ASP A 40 14.38 -6.83 -1.43
N ALA A 41 13.42 -6.60 -2.33
CA ALA A 41 12.00 -6.67 -2.02
C ALA A 41 11.40 -8.08 -2.12
N GLN A 42 12.18 -9.12 -2.44
CA GLN A 42 11.66 -10.49 -2.67
C GLN A 42 10.92 -11.01 -1.45
N MET A 43 11.46 -10.75 -0.24
CA MET A 43 10.79 -11.12 1.00
C MET A 43 9.42 -10.44 1.14
N VAL A 44 9.32 -9.14 0.81
CA VAL A 44 8.08 -8.36 0.92
C VAL A 44 7.03 -8.87 -0.06
N TYR A 45 7.43 -9.13 -1.32
CA TYR A 45 6.52 -9.72 -2.31
C TYR A 45 6.09 -11.14 -1.95
N ARG A 46 7.00 -11.97 -1.42
CA ARG A 46 6.67 -13.33 -1.02
C ARG A 46 5.70 -13.39 0.16
N VAL A 47 5.87 -12.51 1.15
CA VAL A 47 5.07 -12.54 2.40
C VAL A 47 3.76 -11.77 2.25
N TYR A 48 3.74 -10.69 1.47
CA TYR A 48 2.58 -9.79 1.38
C TYR A 48 1.98 -9.66 -0.03
N GLY A 49 2.48 -10.42 -1.02
CA GLY A 49 2.03 -10.34 -2.40
C GLY A 49 0.53 -10.56 -2.59
N SER A 50 -0.04 -11.56 -1.91
CA SER A 50 -1.49 -11.82 -1.95
C SER A 50 -2.30 -10.64 -1.42
N TRP A 51 -1.88 -10.09 -0.29
CA TRP A 51 -2.55 -8.96 0.34
C TRP A 51 -2.44 -7.66 -0.48
N MET A 52 -1.29 -7.44 -1.14
CA MET A 52 -1.13 -6.30 -2.07
C MET A 52 -2.14 -6.36 -3.23
N ALA A 53 -2.47 -7.55 -3.73
CA ALA A 53 -3.45 -7.72 -4.80
C ALA A 53 -4.89 -7.40 -4.34
N GLU A 54 -5.23 -7.80 -3.10
CA GLU A 54 -6.53 -7.49 -2.48
C GLU A 54 -6.70 -5.98 -2.24
N ASN A 55 -5.61 -5.29 -1.90
CA ASN A 55 -5.64 -3.86 -1.58
C ASN A 55 -5.57 -2.94 -2.82
N ASN A 56 -5.60 -3.51 -4.03
CA ASN A 56 -5.41 -2.77 -5.28
C ASN A 56 -6.55 -1.77 -5.56
N GLN A 57 -7.78 -2.10 -5.17
CA GLN A 57 -8.94 -1.20 -5.32
C GLN A 57 -8.78 0.09 -4.50
N ASP A 58 -8.31 -0.02 -3.26
CA ASP A 58 -8.05 1.14 -2.40
C ASP A 58 -6.93 2.02 -2.95
N GLN A 59 -5.90 1.42 -3.54
CA GLN A 59 -4.83 2.16 -4.22
C GLN A 59 -5.36 2.94 -5.44
N VAL A 60 -6.26 2.35 -6.22
CA VAL A 60 -6.92 3.04 -7.34
C VAL A 60 -7.73 4.23 -6.84
N LEU A 61 -8.45 4.10 -5.71
CA LEU A 61 -9.19 5.21 -5.12
C LEU A 61 -8.27 6.35 -4.67
N ILE A 62 -7.16 6.02 -4.01
CA ILE A 62 -6.14 7.01 -3.59
C ILE A 62 -5.55 7.72 -4.80
N LEU A 63 -5.25 6.99 -5.87
CA LEU A 63 -4.74 7.56 -7.11
C LEU A 63 -5.76 8.47 -7.79
N ASN A 64 -7.01 8.03 -7.91
CA ASN A 64 -8.08 8.84 -8.49
C ASN A 64 -8.30 10.14 -7.71
N GLN A 65 -8.30 10.06 -6.37
CA GLN A 65 -8.40 11.24 -5.52
C GLN A 65 -7.23 12.20 -5.77
N LYS A 66 -5.98 11.72 -5.73
CA LYS A 66 -4.80 12.57 -5.96
C LYS A 66 -4.76 13.14 -7.37
N LEU A 67 -5.08 12.34 -8.38
CA LEU A 67 -5.04 12.77 -9.78
C LEU A 67 -6.17 13.74 -10.10
N SER A 68 -7.34 13.63 -9.48
CA SER A 68 -8.45 14.57 -9.68
C SER A 68 -8.10 16.01 -9.28
N GLU A 69 -7.13 16.19 -8.38
CA GLU A 69 -6.63 17.51 -7.99
C GLU A 69 -5.78 18.18 -9.10
N PHE A 70 -5.11 17.38 -9.93
CA PHE A 70 -4.16 17.87 -10.95
C PHE A 70 -4.64 17.69 -12.39
N ALA A 71 -5.59 16.78 -12.63
CA ALA A 71 -6.11 16.47 -13.95
C ALA A 71 -7.38 17.28 -14.23
N PRO A 72 -7.42 18.10 -15.30
CA PRO A 72 -8.66 18.75 -15.70
C PRO A 72 -9.71 17.71 -16.05
N SER A 73 -10.98 18.00 -15.73
CA SER A 73 -12.11 17.14 -16.08
C SER A 73 -12.20 17.00 -17.60
N MET A 74 -11.65 15.92 -18.14
CA MET A 74 -11.85 15.53 -19.53
C MET A 74 -13.30 15.04 -19.67
N PRO A 75 -14.16 15.70 -20.47
CA PRO A 75 -15.45 15.13 -20.78
C PRO A 75 -15.20 13.76 -21.43
N HIS A 76 -15.75 12.71 -20.82
CA HIS A 76 -15.79 11.41 -21.49
C HIS A 76 -16.52 11.66 -22.81
N ALA A 77 -15.88 11.34 -23.93
CA ALA A 77 -16.55 11.36 -25.23
C ALA A 77 -17.72 10.39 -25.10
N VAL A 78 -18.91 10.93 -24.87
CA VAL A 78 -20.15 10.18 -24.84
C VAL A 78 -20.24 9.61 -26.24
N GLY A 79 -19.95 8.31 -26.35
CA GLY A 79 -20.11 7.59 -27.60
C GLY A 79 -21.50 7.88 -28.10
N SER A 80 -21.57 8.36 -29.34
CA SER A 80 -22.80 8.46 -30.10
C SER A 80 -23.40 7.06 -30.24
N ASP A 81 -24.18 6.64 -29.25
CA ASP A 81 -25.13 5.54 -29.37
C ASP A 81 -26.30 6.05 -30.23
N GLY A 82 -26.03 6.10 -31.53
CA GLY A 82 -26.92 6.64 -32.54
C GLY A 82 -26.66 5.95 -33.86
N TYR A 83 -26.89 4.63 -33.91
CA TYR A 83 -27.39 3.92 -35.08
C TYR A 83 -28.06 2.61 -34.66
#